data_AF-A0A246SMN3-F1
#
_entry.id   AF-A0A246SMN3-F1
#
_cell.length_a   1.000
_cell.length_b   1.000
_cell.length_c   1.000
_cell.angle_alpha   90.00
_cell.angle_beta   90.00
_cell.angle_gamma   90.00
#
_symmetry.space_group_name_H-M   'P 1'
#
loop_
_entity.id
_entity.type
_entity.pdbx_description
1 polymer ?
#
loop_
_entity_poly.entity_id
_entity_poly.type
_entity_poly.pdbx_seq_one_letter_code
_entity_poly.pdbx_strand_id
1 'polypeptide(L)'
;MSSISTGRMIDDRSDPVEGRVAWAPAKSVWITAMTLIAIVGGPLTFTWSAFGVFILLTAITICLGHSVGMHRLLIHRSFRTPLWIEHFLVYLGTLVGMAGPFGMIYAHDIRDWAQRQRDCHDLYAHRRSFLVDAFWQMHCVVALTHPPRFVIEERVRRDRFYRLLEATWMGQQLPLALALFMLGGLPWLVWGIAVRVSVSLTGHWLVGHFAHRSGHQGWSVDHVAVQGYNLPRFGLVTFGESFHGNHHAFPESARLGIEPGQMDLGWHFIRLLARLGLASAIKLPHMIAPREGLRRVETSGDAGDGHPVGQH
;
A
#
# COMPACT_ATOMS: atom_id res chain seq x y z
N MET A 1 24.70 -10.21 12.88
CA MET A 1 23.46 -10.48 13.63
C MET A 1 22.55 -11.27 12.70
N SER A 2 21.88 -12.32 13.17
CA SER A 2 20.99 -13.11 12.32
C SER A 2 19.68 -12.34 12.07
N SER A 3 19.27 -12.24 10.81
CA SER A 3 17.95 -11.75 10.41
C SER A 3 16.84 -12.73 10.81
N ILE A 4 15.60 -12.25 10.82
CA ILE A 4 14.41 -13.04 11.14
C ILE A 4 13.55 -13.29 9.90
N SER A 5 12.85 -14.42 9.87
CA SER A 5 11.87 -14.72 8.82
C SER A 5 10.56 -13.95 9.03
N THR A 6 9.83 -13.71 7.94
CA THR A 6 8.40 -13.36 7.95
C THR A 6 7.59 -14.40 7.18
N GLY A 7 6.27 -14.20 7.01
CA GLY A 7 5.36 -15.20 6.46
C GLY A 7 5.81 -15.81 5.12
N ARG A 8 6.22 -14.98 4.16
CA ARG A 8 6.69 -15.43 2.83
C ARG A 8 8.17 -15.18 2.58
N MET A 9 8.88 -14.47 3.46
CA MET A 9 10.31 -14.20 3.34
C MET A 9 11.05 -15.05 4.36
N ILE A 10 11.60 -16.17 3.89
CA ILE A 10 12.29 -17.14 4.73
C ILE A 10 13.76 -16.76 4.77
N ASP A 11 14.24 -16.42 5.97
CA ASP A 11 15.65 -16.14 6.22
C ASP A 11 16.49 -17.40 5.99
N ASP A 12 17.61 -17.23 5.29
CA ASP A 12 18.65 -18.24 5.13
C ASP A 12 20.01 -17.53 5.07
N ARG A 13 20.43 -16.97 6.23
CA ARG A 13 21.62 -16.09 6.33
C ARG A 13 21.50 -14.86 5.43
N SER A 14 20.31 -14.28 5.39
CA SER A 14 20.02 -13.14 4.53
C SER A 14 20.61 -11.85 5.09
N ASP A 15 20.78 -10.85 4.23
CA ASP A 15 21.25 -9.52 4.59
C ASP A 15 20.22 -8.47 4.11
N PRO A 16 19.53 -7.76 5.04
CA PRO A 16 18.54 -6.74 4.68
C PRO A 16 19.17 -5.39 4.29
N VAL A 17 20.47 -5.20 4.50
CA VAL A 17 21.21 -3.95 4.31
C VAL A 17 22.02 -3.98 3.03
N GLU A 18 22.84 -5.02 2.83
CA GLU A 18 23.78 -5.06 1.71
C GLU A 18 23.08 -5.35 0.38
N GLY A 19 23.16 -4.40 -0.55
CA GLY A 19 22.59 -4.54 -1.88
C GLY A 19 22.85 -3.31 -2.73
N ARG A 20 22.51 -3.43 -4.02
CA ARG A 20 22.59 -2.32 -4.97
C ARG A 20 21.21 -1.90 -5.46
N VAL A 21 21.03 -0.60 -5.60
CA VAL A 21 19.85 -0.04 -6.28
C VAL A 21 20.03 -0.27 -7.77
N ALA A 22 19.11 -1.05 -8.36
CA ALA A 22 19.08 -1.35 -9.78
C ALA A 22 17.90 -0.64 -10.44
N TRP A 23 18.15 0.03 -11.55
CA TRP A 23 17.09 0.63 -12.37
C TRP A 23 16.19 -0.46 -12.96
N ALA A 24 14.87 -0.23 -12.94
CA ALA A 24 13.86 -1.12 -13.48
C ALA A 24 13.28 -0.52 -14.77
N PRO A 25 13.75 -0.94 -15.97
CA PRO A 25 13.45 -0.23 -17.22
C PRO A 25 11.96 -0.25 -17.57
N ALA A 26 11.30 -1.41 -17.53
CA ALA A 26 9.90 -1.54 -17.89
C ALA A 26 8.98 -0.72 -16.97
N LYS A 27 9.20 -0.82 -15.65
CA LYS A 27 8.49 -0.01 -14.64
C LYS A 27 8.72 1.48 -14.89
N SER A 28 9.95 1.86 -15.21
CA SER A 28 10.30 3.26 -15.46
C SER A 28 9.62 3.83 -16.69
N VAL A 29 9.65 3.10 -17.81
CA VAL A 29 8.95 3.51 -19.04
C VAL A 29 7.46 3.66 -18.77
N TRP A 30 6.86 2.69 -18.08
CA TRP A 30 5.44 2.73 -17.71
C TRP A 30 5.08 3.97 -16.89
N ILE A 31 5.79 4.19 -15.78
CA ILE A 31 5.50 5.31 -14.86
C ILE A 31 5.75 6.63 -15.56
N THR A 32 6.90 6.79 -16.22
CA THR A 32 7.24 8.03 -16.93
C THR A 32 6.22 8.32 -18.03
N ALA A 33 5.78 7.32 -18.80
CA ALA A 33 4.78 7.52 -19.84
C ALA A 33 3.42 7.97 -19.25
N MET A 34 2.93 7.29 -18.21
CA MET A 34 1.67 7.66 -17.54
C MET A 34 1.74 9.07 -16.95
N THR A 35 2.85 9.41 -16.30
CA THR A 35 3.06 10.74 -15.70
C THR A 35 3.17 11.83 -16.76
N LEU A 36 3.91 11.61 -17.86
CA LEU A 36 4.02 12.59 -18.95
C LEU A 36 2.66 12.82 -19.64
N ILE A 37 1.92 11.75 -19.92
CA ILE A 37 0.56 11.86 -20.47
C ILE A 37 -0.36 12.58 -19.49
N ALA A 38 -0.25 12.33 -18.19
CA ALA A 38 -1.03 13.03 -17.18
C ALA A 38 -0.71 14.54 -17.13
N ILE A 39 0.57 14.91 -17.10
CA ILE A 39 1.01 16.31 -17.01
C ILE A 39 0.65 17.11 -18.26
N VAL A 40 0.83 16.52 -19.45
CA VAL A 40 0.56 17.22 -20.73
C VAL A 40 -0.91 17.08 -21.12
N GLY A 41 -1.41 15.85 -21.16
CA GLY A 41 -2.77 15.55 -21.61
C GLY A 41 -3.85 15.96 -20.59
N GLY A 42 -3.55 15.92 -19.29
CA GLY A 42 -4.51 16.27 -18.23
C GLY A 42 -5.09 17.68 -18.42
N PRO A 43 -4.27 18.74 -18.46
CA PRO A 43 -4.74 20.10 -18.71
C PRO A 43 -5.42 20.28 -20.07
N LEU A 44 -4.88 19.66 -21.12
CA LEU A 44 -5.41 19.77 -22.49
C LEU A 44 -6.77 19.09 -22.69
N THR A 45 -7.13 18.15 -21.81
CA THR A 45 -8.34 17.34 -21.94
C THR A 45 -9.26 17.44 -20.71
N PHE A 46 -9.03 18.42 -19.84
CA PHE A 46 -9.84 18.60 -18.63
C PHE A 46 -11.30 18.89 -18.98
N THR A 47 -12.19 18.13 -18.36
CA THR A 47 -13.61 18.43 -18.26
C THR A 47 -14.09 18.01 -16.87
N TRP A 48 -15.19 18.60 -16.38
CA TRP A 48 -15.78 18.19 -15.11
C TRP A 48 -16.22 16.71 -15.10
N SER A 49 -16.67 16.18 -16.25
CA SER A 49 -17.01 14.76 -16.36
C SER A 49 -15.78 13.86 -16.29
N ALA A 50 -14.68 14.22 -16.95
CA ALA A 50 -13.42 13.48 -16.88
C ALA A 50 -12.82 13.51 -15.47
N PHE A 51 -12.90 14.65 -14.78
CA PHE A 51 -12.52 14.77 -13.37
C PHE A 51 -13.38 13.87 -12.46
N GLY A 52 -14.70 13.86 -12.67
CA GLY A 52 -15.62 12.97 -11.93
C GLY A 52 -15.28 11.48 -12.13
N VAL A 53 -14.98 11.08 -13.37
CA VAL A 53 -14.52 9.73 -13.71
C VAL A 53 -13.21 9.39 -12.99
N PHE A 54 -12.25 10.31 -13.00
CA PHE A 54 -10.98 10.14 -12.29
C PHE A 54 -11.21 9.92 -10.78
N ILE A 55 -12.03 10.75 -10.12
CA ILE A 55 -12.33 10.60 -8.69
C ILE A 55 -13.00 9.25 -8.41
N LEU A 56 -14.02 8.89 -9.18
CA LEU A 56 -14.76 7.64 -9.01
C LEU A 56 -13.86 6.42 -9.19
N LEU A 57 -13.11 6.35 -10.29
CA LEU A 57 -12.22 5.23 -10.56
C LEU A 57 -11.05 5.16 -9.57
N THR A 58 -10.51 6.30 -9.14
CA THR A 58 -9.48 6.33 -8.08
C THR A 58 -10.05 5.74 -6.79
N ALA A 59 -11.23 6.19 -6.37
CA ALA A 59 -11.88 5.68 -5.16
C ALA A 59 -12.14 4.17 -5.23
N ILE A 60 -12.64 3.68 -6.37
CA ILE A 60 -12.88 2.23 -6.57
C ILE A 60 -11.55 1.46 -6.55
N THR A 61 -10.58 1.85 -7.37
CA THR A 61 -9.34 1.06 -7.53
C THR A 61 -8.42 1.15 -6.32
N ILE A 62 -8.35 2.27 -5.60
CA ILE A 62 -7.51 2.39 -4.39
C ILE A 62 -8.19 1.79 -3.16
N CYS A 63 -9.48 2.08 -2.92
CA CYS A 63 -10.18 1.53 -1.76
C CYS A 63 -10.40 0.02 -1.91
N LEU A 64 -11.17 -0.40 -2.94
CA LEU A 64 -11.55 -1.80 -3.11
C LEU A 64 -10.39 -2.62 -3.65
N GLY A 65 -9.64 -2.05 -4.61
CA GLY A 65 -8.55 -2.74 -5.27
C GLY A 65 -7.27 -2.83 -4.44
N HIS A 66 -6.64 -1.69 -4.18
CA HIS A 66 -5.36 -1.63 -3.48
C HIS A 66 -5.49 -1.99 -2.00
N SER A 67 -6.27 -1.20 -1.24
CA SER A 67 -6.38 -1.35 0.22
C SER A 67 -7.05 -2.66 0.60
N VAL A 68 -8.25 -2.93 0.07
CA VAL A 68 -8.99 -4.14 0.48
C VAL A 68 -8.49 -5.38 -0.25
N GLY A 69 -8.37 -5.34 -1.58
CA GLY A 69 -8.04 -6.49 -2.43
C GLY A 69 -6.58 -6.94 -2.34
N MET A 70 -5.64 -6.07 -2.66
CA MET A 70 -4.22 -6.41 -2.68
C MET A 70 -3.64 -6.45 -1.26
N HIS A 71 -3.82 -5.39 -0.48
CA HIS A 71 -3.15 -5.23 0.81
C HIS A 71 -3.76 -6.11 1.91
N ARG A 72 -5.03 -5.89 2.28
CA ARG A 72 -5.67 -6.63 3.39
C ARG A 72 -6.00 -8.09 3.02
N LEU A 73 -6.54 -8.33 1.83
CA LEU A 73 -6.99 -9.68 1.43
C LEU A 73 -5.86 -10.55 0.89
N LEU A 74 -5.15 -10.11 -0.15
CA LEU A 74 -4.16 -10.95 -0.84
C LEU A 74 -2.85 -11.08 -0.05
N ILE A 75 -2.28 -9.95 0.41
CA ILE A 75 -1.00 -9.92 1.12
C ILE A 75 -1.15 -10.41 2.57
N HIS A 76 -1.96 -9.71 3.37
CA HIS A 76 -2.02 -9.92 4.83
C HIS A 76 -3.03 -10.97 5.31
N ARG A 77 -3.88 -11.48 4.40
CA ARG A 77 -4.89 -12.51 4.74
C ARG A 77 -5.76 -12.09 5.94
N SER A 78 -6.12 -10.82 5.99
CA SER A 78 -6.89 -10.23 7.09
C SER A 78 -8.34 -10.70 7.16
N PHE A 79 -8.86 -11.26 6.07
CA PHE A 79 -10.19 -11.88 6.00
C PHE A 79 -10.25 -12.88 4.84
N ARG A 80 -11.36 -13.61 4.72
CA ARG A 80 -11.68 -14.52 3.62
C ARG A 80 -12.96 -14.08 2.93
N THR A 81 -13.05 -14.33 1.63
CA THR A 81 -14.24 -14.03 0.80
C THR A 81 -14.36 -15.08 -0.31
N PRO A 82 -15.54 -15.30 -0.92
CA PRO A 82 -15.66 -16.16 -2.11
C PRO A 82 -14.65 -15.79 -3.20
N LEU A 83 -14.14 -16.81 -3.91
CA LEU A 83 -13.04 -16.63 -4.86
C LEU A 83 -13.32 -15.58 -5.95
N TRP A 84 -14.57 -15.47 -6.42
CA TRP A 84 -14.94 -14.48 -7.43
C TRP A 84 -14.84 -13.04 -6.91
N ILE A 85 -15.12 -12.79 -5.63
CA ILE A 85 -14.93 -11.48 -5.00
C ILE A 85 -13.45 -11.23 -4.81
N GLU A 86 -12.70 -12.23 -4.36
CA GLU A 86 -11.24 -12.13 -4.22
C GLU A 86 -10.59 -11.77 -5.55
N HIS A 87 -10.95 -12.46 -6.63
CA HIS A 87 -10.49 -12.15 -7.99
C HIS A 87 -10.90 -10.76 -8.45
N PHE A 88 -12.16 -10.37 -8.22
CA PHE A 88 -12.63 -9.03 -8.57
C PHE A 88 -11.85 -7.92 -7.85
N LEU A 89 -11.66 -8.04 -6.53
CA LEU A 89 -10.91 -7.06 -5.74
C LEU A 89 -9.43 -7.03 -6.16
N VAL A 90 -8.80 -8.18 -6.40
CA VAL A 90 -7.42 -8.23 -6.88
C VAL A 90 -7.30 -7.63 -8.28
N TYR A 91 -8.26 -7.84 -9.17
CA TYR A 91 -8.29 -7.21 -10.49
C TYR A 91 -8.36 -5.68 -10.40
N LEU A 92 -9.23 -5.14 -9.55
CA LEU A 92 -9.27 -3.70 -9.26
C LEU A 92 -7.92 -3.19 -8.73
N GLY A 93 -7.23 -4.00 -7.93
CA GLY A 93 -5.88 -3.70 -7.44
C GLY A 93 -4.83 -3.69 -8.55
N THR A 94 -4.91 -4.60 -9.52
CA THR A 94 -4.05 -4.59 -10.72
C THR A 94 -4.30 -3.34 -11.56
N LEU A 95 -5.56 -2.88 -11.64
CA LEU A 95 -5.89 -1.63 -12.34
C LEU A 95 -5.25 -0.39 -11.70
N VAL A 96 -4.74 -0.43 -10.47
CA VAL A 96 -3.95 0.69 -9.91
C VAL A 96 -2.71 1.00 -10.75
N GLY A 97 -2.17 -0.01 -11.46
CA GLY A 97 -1.05 0.17 -12.39
C GLY A 97 0.32 0.17 -11.72
N MET A 98 0.46 -0.52 -10.58
CA MET A 98 1.73 -0.61 -9.84
C MET A 98 2.49 -1.92 -10.11
N ALA A 99 1.78 -3.05 -10.06
CA ALA A 99 2.30 -4.39 -10.31
C ALA A 99 1.13 -5.36 -10.49
N GLY A 100 1.43 -6.56 -10.98
CA GLY A 100 0.52 -7.70 -10.87
C GLY A 100 0.47 -8.29 -9.45
N PRO A 101 -0.36 -9.31 -9.22
CA PRO A 101 -0.55 -9.90 -7.90
C PRO A 101 0.74 -10.42 -7.25
N PHE A 102 1.63 -11.07 -8.00
CA PHE A 102 2.85 -11.65 -7.44
C PHE A 102 3.91 -10.57 -7.22
N GLY A 103 4.05 -9.64 -8.16
CA GLY A 103 4.93 -8.48 -8.00
C GLY A 103 4.54 -7.64 -6.79
N MET A 104 3.24 -7.44 -6.55
CA MET A 104 2.74 -6.70 -5.39
C MET A 104 2.99 -7.44 -4.07
N ILE A 105 2.74 -8.76 -4.01
CA ILE A 105 3.08 -9.57 -2.83
C ILE A 105 4.59 -9.48 -2.54
N TYR A 106 5.43 -9.70 -3.55
CA TYR A 106 6.88 -9.67 -3.37
C TYR A 106 7.36 -8.30 -2.88
N ALA A 107 6.96 -7.21 -3.56
CA ALA A 107 7.39 -5.85 -3.22
C ALA A 107 6.96 -5.43 -1.82
N HIS A 108 5.76 -5.85 -1.39
CA HIS A 108 5.29 -5.62 -0.04
C HIS A 108 6.07 -6.46 0.98
N ASP A 109 6.11 -7.79 0.80
CA ASP A 109 6.67 -8.72 1.78
C ASP A 109 8.18 -8.53 1.96
N ILE A 110 8.92 -8.14 0.92
CA ILE A 110 10.37 -7.92 1.02
C ILE A 110 10.68 -6.65 1.81
N ARG A 111 9.89 -5.59 1.59
CA ARG A 111 9.99 -4.36 2.36
C ARG A 111 9.63 -4.62 3.82
N ASP A 112 8.50 -5.27 4.06
CA ASP A 112 8.06 -5.62 5.42
C ASP A 112 9.10 -6.47 6.14
N TRP A 113 9.63 -7.50 5.47
CA TRP A 113 10.72 -8.32 6.02
C TRP A 113 11.93 -7.47 6.38
N ALA A 114 12.41 -6.62 5.46
CA ALA A 114 13.59 -5.80 5.68
C ALA A 114 13.37 -4.79 6.84
N GLN A 115 12.23 -4.11 6.86
CA GLN A 115 11.90 -3.11 7.88
C GLN A 115 11.78 -3.71 9.30
N ARG A 116 11.48 -5.00 9.41
CA ARG A 116 11.38 -5.75 10.68
C ARG A 116 12.73 -6.26 11.20
N GLN A 117 13.82 -6.09 10.46
CA GLN A 117 15.17 -6.42 10.92
C GLN A 117 15.72 -5.31 11.82
N ARG A 118 16.92 -5.47 12.38
CA ARG A 118 17.56 -4.40 13.19
C ARG A 118 17.99 -3.18 12.38
N ASP A 119 18.38 -3.41 11.13
CA ASP A 119 18.63 -2.37 10.14
C ASP A 119 18.25 -2.89 8.75
N CYS A 120 18.07 -1.99 7.78
CA CYS A 120 17.76 -2.36 6.40
C CYS A 120 18.23 -1.30 5.40
N HIS A 121 18.31 -1.70 4.13
CA HIS A 121 18.69 -0.84 3.03
C HIS A 121 17.79 0.40 2.94
N ASP A 122 18.38 1.56 2.63
CA ASP A 122 17.69 2.86 2.68
C ASP A 122 16.45 2.98 1.79
N LEU A 123 16.41 2.21 0.70
CA LEU A 123 15.22 2.11 -0.17
C LEU A 123 14.04 1.55 0.63
N TYR A 124 14.22 0.45 1.38
CA TYR A 124 13.11 -0.08 2.19
C TYR A 124 12.75 0.86 3.35
N ALA A 125 13.71 1.63 3.85
CA ALA A 125 13.49 2.55 4.96
C ALA A 125 13.05 3.96 4.57
N HIS A 126 12.94 4.29 3.27
CA HIS A 126 12.66 5.64 2.78
C HIS A 126 13.61 6.73 3.34
N ARG A 127 14.87 6.38 3.65
CA ARG A 127 15.84 7.28 4.33
C ARG A 127 16.47 8.32 3.41
N ARG A 128 16.42 8.14 2.09
CA ARG A 128 16.99 9.09 1.11
C ARG A 128 16.15 10.35 0.94
N SER A 129 16.78 11.45 0.51
CA SER A 129 16.12 12.74 0.29
C SER A 129 14.91 12.60 -0.65
N PHE A 130 13.95 13.51 -0.54
CA PHE A 130 12.64 13.42 -1.20
C PHE A 130 12.70 13.00 -2.67
N LEU A 131 13.51 13.68 -3.50
CA LEU A 131 13.62 13.37 -4.93
C LEU A 131 14.38 12.07 -5.22
N VAL A 132 15.38 11.72 -4.41
CA VAL A 132 16.12 10.46 -4.55
C VAL A 132 15.24 9.29 -4.16
N ASP A 133 14.49 9.40 -3.06
CA ASP A 133 13.51 8.39 -2.66
C ASP A 133 12.40 8.28 -3.71
N ALA A 134 11.86 9.39 -4.23
CA ALA A 134 10.90 9.37 -5.33
C ALA A 134 11.41 8.54 -6.52
N PHE A 135 12.63 8.85 -6.97
CA PHE A 135 13.24 8.13 -8.08
C PHE A 135 13.46 6.66 -7.74
N TRP A 136 13.99 6.33 -6.56
CA TRP A 136 14.23 4.94 -6.16
C TRP A 136 12.94 4.12 -6.06
N GLN A 137 11.91 4.64 -5.40
CA GLN A 137 10.64 3.93 -5.19
C GLN A 137 9.87 3.72 -6.49
N MET A 138 9.93 4.70 -7.41
CA MET A 138 9.21 4.61 -8.68
C MET A 138 10.02 3.87 -9.75
N HIS A 139 11.33 4.07 -9.83
CA HIS A 139 12.13 3.64 -10.99
C HIS A 139 13.12 2.51 -10.70
N CYS A 140 13.33 2.15 -9.43
CA CYS A 140 14.33 1.18 -9.05
C CYS A 140 13.76 0.01 -8.23
N VAL A 141 14.63 -0.98 -8.04
CA VAL A 141 14.49 -2.09 -7.10
C VAL A 141 15.83 -2.26 -6.36
N VAL A 142 15.82 -2.95 -5.21
CA VAL A 142 17.07 -3.36 -4.55
C VAL A 142 17.40 -4.79 -4.97
N ALA A 143 18.60 -5.00 -5.48
CA ALA A 143 19.20 -6.33 -5.61
C ALA A 143 20.10 -6.54 -4.39
N LEU A 144 19.56 -7.21 -3.36
CA LEU A 144 20.31 -7.57 -2.16
C LEU A 144 21.40 -8.59 -2.52
N THR A 145 22.55 -8.50 -1.85
CA THR A 145 23.65 -9.47 -2.04
C THR A 145 23.23 -10.85 -1.54
N HIS A 146 22.53 -10.91 -0.39
CA HIS A 146 22.01 -12.14 0.22
C HIS A 146 20.51 -12.00 0.52
N PRO A 147 19.60 -12.11 -0.47
CA PRO A 147 18.17 -11.95 -0.25
C PRO A 147 17.56 -13.13 0.53
N PRO A 148 16.44 -12.93 1.24
CA PRO A 148 15.65 -14.02 1.78
C PRO A 148 14.98 -14.82 0.66
N ARG A 149 14.63 -16.06 0.96
CA ARG A 149 13.90 -16.91 0.02
C ARG A 149 12.42 -16.55 0.06
N PHE A 150 11.91 -16.07 -1.08
CA PHE A 150 10.49 -15.79 -1.25
C PHE A 150 9.70 -17.08 -1.51
N VAL A 151 8.71 -17.37 -0.65
CA VAL A 151 7.86 -18.57 -0.71
C VAL A 151 6.40 -18.15 -0.72
N ILE A 152 5.76 -18.26 -1.88
CA ILE A 152 4.34 -17.98 -2.05
C ILE A 152 3.51 -19.26 -1.90
N GLU A 153 2.29 -19.13 -1.37
CA GLU A 153 1.39 -20.25 -1.13
C GLU A 153 0.98 -20.93 -2.45
N GLU A 154 0.90 -22.26 -2.45
CA GLU A 154 0.67 -23.04 -3.67
C GLU A 154 -0.64 -22.68 -4.38
N ARG A 155 -1.70 -22.39 -3.61
CA ARG A 155 -2.99 -21.92 -4.14
C ARG A 155 -2.82 -20.67 -5.00
N VAL A 156 -2.06 -19.70 -4.51
CA VAL A 156 -1.84 -18.40 -5.18
C VAL A 156 -0.93 -18.60 -6.40
N ARG A 157 0.14 -19.38 -6.24
CA ARG A 157 1.09 -19.69 -7.30
C ARG A 157 0.45 -20.37 -8.51
N ARG A 158 -0.48 -21.29 -8.26
CA ARG A 158 -1.19 -22.06 -9.30
C ARG A 158 -2.42 -21.36 -9.87
N ASP A 159 -2.86 -20.25 -9.30
CA ASP A 159 -4.04 -19.53 -9.77
C ASP A 159 -3.80 -18.95 -11.18
N ARG A 160 -4.55 -19.46 -12.16
CA ARG A 160 -4.41 -19.06 -13.57
C ARG A 160 -4.79 -17.60 -13.81
N PHE A 161 -5.77 -17.10 -13.05
CA PHE A 161 -6.21 -15.72 -13.14
C PHE A 161 -5.11 -14.78 -12.65
N TYR A 162 -4.49 -15.10 -11.51
CA TYR A 162 -3.36 -14.31 -11.01
C TYR A 162 -2.14 -14.34 -11.92
N ARG A 163 -1.83 -15.49 -12.53
CA ARG A 163 -0.75 -15.58 -13.52
C ARG A 163 -1.02 -14.72 -14.76
N LEU A 164 -2.27 -14.69 -15.22
CA LEU A 164 -2.68 -13.80 -16.32
C LEU A 164 -2.49 -12.34 -15.92
N LEU A 165 -3.02 -11.93 -14.76
CA LEU A 165 -2.88 -10.57 -14.27
C LEU A 165 -1.41 -10.20 -14.06
N GLU A 166 -0.59 -11.10 -13.52
CA GLU A 166 0.84 -10.89 -13.34
C GLU A 166 1.55 -10.62 -14.67
N ALA A 167 1.30 -11.45 -15.68
CA ALA A 167 1.95 -11.30 -16.99
C ALA A 167 1.48 -10.07 -17.76
N THR A 168 0.30 -9.53 -17.45
CA THR A 168 -0.37 -8.52 -18.28
C THR A 168 -0.78 -7.26 -17.53
N TRP A 169 -0.31 -7.05 -16.29
CA TRP A 169 -0.84 -6.01 -15.40
C TRP A 169 -0.86 -4.60 -16.01
N MET A 170 0.14 -4.23 -16.81
CA MET A 170 0.16 -2.96 -17.56
C MET A 170 -0.93 -2.94 -18.64
N GLY A 171 -1.03 -4.04 -19.40
CA GLY A 171 -2.02 -4.22 -20.47
C GLY A 171 -3.46 -4.33 -19.97
N GLN A 172 -3.68 -4.63 -18.69
CA GLN A 172 -5.01 -4.62 -18.07
C GLN A 172 -5.65 -3.22 -18.07
N GLN A 173 -4.90 -2.15 -18.35
CA GLN A 173 -5.48 -0.83 -18.60
C GLN A 173 -6.24 -0.75 -19.94
N LEU A 174 -5.91 -1.58 -20.94
CA LEU A 174 -6.45 -1.46 -22.30
C LEU A 174 -7.97 -1.66 -22.39
N PRO A 175 -8.59 -2.67 -21.73
CA PRO A 175 -10.04 -2.80 -21.74
C PRO A 175 -10.76 -1.59 -21.13
N LEU A 176 -10.25 -1.08 -20.00
CA LEU A 176 -10.78 0.11 -19.35
C LEU A 176 -10.58 1.36 -20.23
N ALA A 177 -9.40 1.51 -20.85
CA ALA A 177 -9.09 2.61 -21.73
C ALA A 177 -10.04 2.67 -22.94
N LEU A 178 -10.31 1.51 -23.57
CA LEU A 178 -11.25 1.40 -24.67
C LEU A 178 -12.67 1.81 -24.25
N ALA A 179 -13.15 1.27 -23.11
CA ALA A 179 -14.46 1.63 -22.59
C ALA A 179 -14.59 3.13 -22.29
N LEU A 180 -13.58 3.73 -21.65
CA LEU A 180 -13.56 5.16 -21.35
C LEU A 180 -13.54 6.02 -22.61
N PHE A 181 -12.76 5.63 -23.61
CA PHE A 181 -12.72 6.33 -24.89
C PHE A 181 -14.07 6.27 -25.61
N MET A 182 -14.74 5.12 -25.62
CA MET A 182 -16.06 5.00 -26.24
C MET A 182 -17.14 5.82 -25.53
N LEU A 183 -17.04 5.98 -24.20
CA LEU A 183 -18.07 6.66 -23.40
C LEU A 183 -17.88 8.17 -23.30
N GLY A 184 -16.64 8.66 -23.24
CA GLY A 184 -16.36 10.09 -23.06
C GLY A 184 -15.12 10.58 -23.78
N GLY A 185 -14.67 9.85 -24.81
CA GLY A 185 -13.60 10.25 -25.70
C GLY A 185 -12.23 10.34 -25.01
N LEU A 186 -11.37 11.14 -25.62
CA LEU A 186 -10.01 11.37 -25.14
C LEU A 186 -9.94 11.93 -23.70
N PRO A 187 -10.82 12.86 -23.26
CA PRO A 187 -10.87 13.31 -21.86
C PRO A 187 -10.98 12.18 -20.85
N TRP A 188 -11.94 11.27 -21.03
CA TRP A 188 -12.16 10.16 -20.11
C TRP A 188 -11.00 9.17 -20.13
N LEU A 189 -10.42 8.90 -21.30
CA LEU A 189 -9.24 8.03 -21.41
C LEU A 189 -8.05 8.62 -20.66
N VAL A 190 -7.70 9.88 -20.89
CA VAL A 190 -6.53 10.52 -20.26
C VAL A 190 -6.70 10.60 -18.75
N TRP A 191 -7.87 11.04 -18.28
CA TRP A 191 -8.13 11.20 -16.85
C TRP A 191 -8.34 9.87 -16.11
N GLY A 192 -9.08 8.94 -16.70
CA GLY A 192 -9.39 7.65 -16.10
C GLY A 192 -8.24 6.64 -16.16
N ILE A 193 -7.25 6.83 -17.05
CA ILE A 193 -6.05 5.99 -17.15
C ILE A 193 -4.81 6.73 -16.66
N ALA A 194 -4.27 7.67 -17.44
CA ALA A 194 -2.95 8.24 -17.18
C ALA A 194 -2.93 9.10 -15.90
N VAL A 195 -3.88 10.03 -15.74
CA VAL A 195 -3.95 10.86 -14.52
C VAL A 195 -4.21 9.99 -13.30
N ARG A 196 -5.18 9.06 -13.38
CA ARG A 196 -5.48 8.11 -12.30
C ARG A 196 -4.26 7.30 -11.87
N VAL A 197 -3.57 6.64 -12.80
CA VAL A 197 -2.40 5.81 -12.51
C VAL A 197 -1.27 6.66 -11.95
N SER A 198 -0.95 7.80 -12.59
CA SER A 198 0.11 8.71 -12.13
C SER A 198 -0.13 9.21 -10.70
N VAL A 199 -1.34 9.70 -10.41
CA VAL A 199 -1.70 10.20 -9.07
C VAL A 199 -1.72 9.06 -8.05
N SER A 200 -2.21 7.87 -8.42
CA SER A 200 -2.26 6.71 -7.54
C SER A 200 -0.87 6.25 -7.10
N LEU A 201 0.06 6.13 -8.05
CA LEU A 201 1.43 5.69 -7.77
C LEU A 201 2.19 6.75 -6.95
N THR A 202 2.02 8.02 -7.30
CA THR A 202 2.64 9.13 -6.56
C THR A 202 2.07 9.22 -5.15
N GLY A 203 0.76 9.11 -4.98
CA GLY A 203 0.08 9.13 -3.68
C GLY A 203 0.50 7.96 -2.79
N HIS A 204 0.59 6.74 -3.35
CA HIS A 204 1.10 5.58 -2.61
C HIS A 204 2.54 5.80 -2.13
N TRP A 205 3.41 6.32 -2.99
CA TRP A 205 4.77 6.67 -2.60
C TRP A 205 4.81 7.74 -1.51
N LEU A 206 4.05 8.83 -1.64
CA LEU A 206 4.02 9.90 -0.64
C LEU A 206 3.60 9.38 0.74
N VAL A 207 2.58 8.52 0.81
CA VAL A 207 2.19 7.86 2.07
C VAL A 207 3.38 7.08 2.63
N GLY A 208 4.01 6.20 1.83
CA GLY A 208 5.18 5.44 2.27
C GLY A 208 6.35 6.32 2.72
N HIS A 209 6.64 7.40 2.00
CA HIS A 209 7.72 8.33 2.31
C HIS A 209 7.54 9.01 3.67
N PHE A 210 6.35 9.59 3.91
CA PHE A 210 6.09 10.30 5.16
C PHE A 210 5.84 9.34 6.33
N ALA A 211 5.11 8.24 6.09
CA ALA A 211 4.72 7.31 7.13
C ALA A 211 5.88 6.42 7.65
N HIS A 212 7.01 6.32 6.95
CA HIS A 212 8.18 5.55 7.43
C HIS A 212 9.27 6.42 8.08
N ARG A 213 9.05 7.73 8.23
CA ARG A 213 10.08 8.67 8.74
C ARG A 213 9.81 9.12 10.16
N SER A 214 8.70 9.83 10.36
CA SER A 214 8.32 10.39 11.65
C SER A 214 6.86 10.81 11.62
N GLY A 215 6.23 10.91 12.79
CA GLY A 215 4.86 11.40 12.90
C GLY A 215 4.13 10.86 14.12
N HIS A 216 2.81 10.92 14.05
CA HIS A 216 1.93 10.39 15.09
C HIS A 216 2.01 8.86 15.11
N GLN A 217 2.19 8.23 16.26
CA GLN A 217 2.12 6.78 16.43
C GLN A 217 1.43 6.46 17.76
N GLY A 218 0.47 5.54 17.75
CA GLY A 218 -0.13 5.01 18.99
C GLY A 218 0.55 3.74 19.48
N TRP A 219 1.38 3.13 18.63
CA TRP A 219 2.03 1.84 18.84
C TRP A 219 3.44 1.91 18.30
N SER A 220 4.39 1.28 19.00
CA SER A 220 5.77 1.12 18.54
C SER A 220 6.20 -0.33 18.70
N VAL A 221 7.12 -0.77 17.85
CA VAL A 221 7.72 -2.11 17.94
C VAL A 221 9.20 -1.95 18.21
N ASP A 222 9.71 -2.47 19.32
CA ASP A 222 11.13 -2.37 19.64
C ASP A 222 11.99 -3.22 18.67
N HIS A 223 13.26 -2.85 18.54
CA HIS A 223 14.27 -3.60 17.77
C HIS A 223 14.03 -3.79 16.26
N VAL A 224 13.18 -2.94 15.64
CA VAL A 224 12.99 -2.88 14.18
C VAL A 224 13.73 -1.70 13.55
N ALA A 225 14.09 -1.83 12.27
CA ALA A 225 14.86 -0.85 11.50
C ALA A 225 14.05 0.41 11.18
N VAL A 226 12.72 0.26 11.09
CA VAL A 226 11.79 1.30 10.65
C VAL A 226 10.50 1.20 11.47
N GLN A 227 10.10 2.32 12.07
CA GLN A 227 8.76 2.47 12.65
C GLN A 227 7.78 2.92 11.56
N GLY A 228 6.53 2.50 11.69
CA GLY A 228 5.41 3.11 10.97
C GLY A 228 4.81 4.27 11.76
N TYR A 229 4.44 5.33 11.07
CA TYR A 229 3.76 6.49 11.63
C TYR A 229 2.44 6.72 10.89
N ASN A 230 1.43 7.10 11.64
CA ASN A 230 0.13 7.47 11.13
C ASN A 230 0.16 8.90 10.55
N LEU A 231 -0.58 9.12 9.47
CA LEU A 231 -0.92 10.44 8.94
C LEU A 231 -2.43 10.67 9.13
N PRO A 232 -2.90 11.14 10.30
CA PRO A 232 -4.31 11.03 10.71
C PRO A 232 -5.28 11.79 9.80
N ARG A 233 -4.81 12.89 9.18
CA ARG A 233 -5.61 13.75 8.30
C ARG A 233 -5.84 13.15 6.90
N PHE A 234 -5.16 12.05 6.57
CA PHE A 234 -5.19 11.45 5.23
C PHE A 234 -6.03 10.18 5.15
N GLY A 235 -6.70 9.77 6.23
CA GLY A 235 -7.49 8.53 6.27
C GLY A 235 -8.58 8.47 5.20
N LEU A 236 -9.24 9.61 4.91
CA LEU A 236 -10.28 9.69 3.88
C LEU A 236 -9.72 9.46 2.46
N VAL A 237 -8.60 10.10 2.14
CA VAL A 237 -7.99 10.09 0.79
C VAL A 237 -7.25 8.77 0.52
N THR A 238 -6.69 8.17 1.57
CA THR A 238 -5.94 6.91 1.50
C THR A 238 -6.79 5.70 1.86
N PHE A 239 -8.08 5.92 2.17
CA PHE A 239 -9.03 4.86 2.55
C PHE A 239 -8.58 4.01 3.75
N GLY A 240 -7.84 4.63 4.67
CA GLY A 240 -7.29 4.02 5.88
C GLY A 240 -5.83 3.59 5.80
N GLU A 241 -5.22 3.59 4.61
CA GLU A 241 -3.81 3.19 4.42
C GLU A 241 -2.83 4.16 5.11
N SER A 242 -3.26 5.39 5.42
CA SER A 242 -2.44 6.36 6.17
C SER A 242 -2.26 6.03 7.64
N PHE A 243 -2.97 5.04 8.20
CA PHE A 243 -2.75 4.56 9.57
C PHE A 243 -1.63 3.52 9.61
N HIS A 244 -0.47 3.92 9.09
CA HIS A 244 0.65 3.03 8.82
C HIS A 244 1.31 2.51 10.09
N GLY A 245 1.36 3.31 11.16
CA GLY A 245 1.89 2.86 12.45
C GLY A 245 1.03 1.76 13.06
N ASN A 246 -0.30 1.90 12.98
CA ASN A 246 -1.21 0.85 13.40
C ASN A 246 -1.05 -0.42 12.55
N HIS A 247 -0.87 -0.25 11.23
CA HIS A 247 -0.62 -1.35 10.32
C HIS A 247 0.67 -2.11 10.69
N HIS A 248 1.77 -1.40 10.92
CA HIS A 248 3.04 -2.01 11.33
C HIS A 248 2.96 -2.76 12.66
N ALA A 249 2.17 -2.24 13.59
CA ALA A 249 1.89 -2.90 14.87
C ALA A 249 1.07 -4.18 14.70
N PHE A 250 0.03 -4.14 13.86
CA PHE A 250 -0.92 -5.24 13.66
C PHE A 250 -1.10 -5.57 12.16
N PRO A 251 -0.08 -6.14 11.49
CA PRO A 251 -0.04 -6.25 10.04
C PRO A 251 -1.18 -7.09 9.46
N GLU A 252 -1.62 -8.12 10.20
CA GLU A 252 -2.70 -8.99 9.75
C GLU A 252 -4.10 -8.40 9.97
N SER A 253 -4.23 -7.23 10.61
CA SER A 253 -5.53 -6.65 10.95
C SER A 253 -6.28 -6.17 9.72
N ALA A 254 -7.56 -6.54 9.62
CA ALA A 254 -8.47 -5.99 8.60
C ALA A 254 -8.80 -4.51 8.86
N ARG A 255 -8.55 -4.02 10.06
CA ARG A 255 -8.82 -2.65 10.52
C ARG A 255 -7.50 -1.92 10.73
N LEU A 256 -7.21 -0.93 9.91
CA LEU A 256 -6.02 -0.08 9.99
C LEU A 256 -6.28 1.13 10.90
N GLY A 257 -7.48 1.73 10.84
CA GLY A 257 -7.90 2.79 11.76
C GLY A 257 -8.36 2.24 13.10
N ILE A 258 -7.44 2.09 14.06
CA ILE A 258 -7.67 1.46 15.38
C ILE A 258 -8.23 2.46 16.40
N GLU A 259 -7.69 3.67 16.44
CA GLU A 259 -8.01 4.68 17.44
C GLU A 259 -9.27 5.50 17.06
N PRO A 260 -9.95 6.15 18.02
CA PRO A 260 -11.05 7.06 17.73
C PRO A 260 -10.68 8.16 16.74
N GLY A 261 -11.61 8.53 15.86
CA GLY A 261 -11.39 9.57 14.82
C GLY A 261 -10.58 9.11 13.60
N GLN A 262 -10.08 7.87 13.58
CA GLN A 262 -9.34 7.33 12.44
C GLN A 262 -10.28 6.78 11.35
N MET A 263 -10.45 7.56 10.27
CA MET A 263 -11.33 7.22 9.14
C MET A 263 -10.75 6.14 8.22
N ASP A 264 -11.27 4.92 8.31
CA ASP A 264 -10.82 3.76 7.54
C ASP A 264 -11.94 3.23 6.63
N LEU A 265 -12.05 3.77 5.43
CA LEU A 265 -13.07 3.38 4.46
C LEU A 265 -12.91 1.93 3.97
N GLY A 266 -11.69 1.42 3.87
CA GLY A 266 -11.45 0.00 3.55
C GLY A 266 -12.05 -0.92 4.61
N TRP A 267 -11.95 -0.57 5.89
CA TRP A 267 -12.56 -1.33 6.99
C TRP A 267 -14.09 -1.28 6.93
N HIS A 268 -14.66 -0.09 6.67
CA HIS A 268 -16.10 0.04 6.49
C HIS A 268 -16.62 -0.82 5.32
N PHE A 269 -15.88 -0.92 4.22
CA PHE A 269 -16.22 -1.80 3.12
C PHE A 269 -16.13 -3.29 3.50
N ILE A 270 -15.08 -3.72 4.22
CA ILE A 270 -14.99 -5.11 4.72
C ILE A 270 -16.17 -5.43 5.66
N ARG A 271 -16.57 -4.50 6.53
CA ARG A 271 -17.76 -4.66 7.38
C ARG A 271 -19.05 -4.79 6.56
N LEU A 272 -19.18 -4.06 5.46
CA LEU A 272 -20.31 -4.20 4.55
C LEU A 272 -20.32 -5.61 3.94
N LEU A 273 -19.19 -6.09 3.41
CA LEU A 273 -19.08 -7.47 2.91
C LEU A 273 -19.45 -8.50 3.99
N ALA A 274 -19.00 -8.30 5.23
CA ALA A 274 -19.31 -9.20 6.34
C ALA A 274 -20.82 -9.24 6.63
N ARG A 275 -21.49 -8.08 6.65
CA ARG A 275 -22.95 -7.99 6.83
C ARG A 275 -23.73 -8.66 5.71
N LEU A 276 -23.18 -8.67 4.50
CA LEU A 276 -23.76 -9.35 3.34
C LEU A 276 -23.42 -10.86 3.29
N GLY A 277 -22.70 -11.40 4.29
CA GLY A 277 -22.25 -12.79 4.29
C GLY A 277 -21.11 -13.09 3.30
N LEU A 278 -20.47 -12.06 2.75
CA LEU A 278 -19.44 -12.14 1.71
C LEU A 278 -18.01 -12.04 2.28
N ALA A 279 -17.84 -11.72 3.56
CA ALA A 279 -16.55 -11.76 4.25
C ALA A 279 -16.64 -12.53 5.57
N SER A 280 -15.63 -13.35 5.85
CA SER A 280 -15.51 -14.17 7.05
C SER A 280 -14.06 -14.24 7.55
N ALA A 281 -13.82 -14.87 8.70
CA ALA A 281 -12.49 -15.02 9.30
C ALA A 281 -11.72 -13.68 9.41
N ILE A 282 -12.43 -12.62 9.79
CA ILE A 282 -11.90 -11.26 9.86
C ILE A 282 -11.01 -11.13 11.09
N LYS A 283 -9.74 -10.81 10.88
CA LYS A 283 -8.74 -10.59 11.92
C LYS A 283 -8.80 -9.15 12.41
N LEU A 284 -8.85 -8.97 13.72
CA LEU A 284 -8.81 -7.67 14.40
C LEU A 284 -7.56 -7.59 15.31
N PRO A 285 -7.13 -6.38 15.73
CA PRO A 285 -5.89 -6.23 16.50
C PRO A 285 -5.78 -7.13 17.73
N HIS A 286 -6.87 -7.27 18.51
CA HIS A 286 -6.91 -8.12 19.71
C HIS A 286 -6.87 -9.64 19.43
N MET A 287 -7.04 -10.06 18.17
CA MET A 287 -6.98 -11.46 17.75
C MET A 287 -5.60 -11.84 17.19
N ILE A 288 -4.73 -10.87 16.97
CA ILE A 288 -3.42 -11.07 16.37
C ILE A 288 -2.42 -11.35 17.49
N ALA A 289 -1.57 -12.36 17.30
CA ALA A 289 -0.50 -12.67 18.22
C ALA A 289 0.40 -11.42 18.40
N PRO A 290 0.59 -10.93 19.64
CA PRO A 290 1.47 -9.79 19.88
C PRO A 290 2.88 -10.08 19.40
N ARG A 291 3.49 -9.09 18.78
CA ARG A 291 4.87 -9.18 18.30
C ARG A 291 5.81 -8.85 19.46
N GLU A 292 6.99 -9.47 19.47
CA GLU A 292 8.03 -9.09 20.43
C GLU A 292 8.34 -7.59 20.32
N GLY A 293 8.48 -6.91 21.46
CA GLY A 293 8.73 -5.47 21.51
C GLY A 293 7.54 -4.57 21.16
N LEU A 294 6.35 -5.11 20.86
CA LEU A 294 5.17 -4.29 20.61
C LEU A 294 4.70 -3.63 21.92
N ARG A 295 4.61 -2.30 21.93
CA ARG A 295 4.11 -1.51 23.06
C ARG A 295 3.22 -0.36 22.61
N ARG A 296 2.28 0.02 23.46
CA ARG A 296 1.49 1.23 23.27
C ARG A 296 2.36 2.44 23.58
N VAL A 297 2.33 3.43 22.70
CA VAL A 297 2.97 4.71 22.94
C VAL A 297 1.92 5.61 23.57
N GLU A 298 2.21 6.13 24.75
CA GLU A 298 1.39 7.19 25.31
C GLU A 298 1.49 8.38 24.37
N THR A 299 0.42 8.61 23.61
CA THR A 299 0.21 9.92 23.02
C THR A 299 0.13 10.86 24.21
N SER A 300 1.08 11.78 24.34
CA SER A 300 0.98 12.91 25.25
C SER A 300 -0.35 13.60 24.93
N GLY A 301 -1.40 13.21 25.66
CA GLY A 301 -2.69 13.86 25.64
C GLY A 301 -2.47 15.27 26.16
N ASP A 302 -3.16 16.21 25.54
CA ASP A 302 -3.46 17.55 26.05
C ASP A 302 -2.55 17.99 27.19
N ALA A 303 -1.55 18.81 26.86
CA ALA A 303 -1.19 19.88 27.77
C ALA A 303 -2.46 20.72 27.96
N GLY A 304 -3.34 20.27 28.85
CA GLY A 304 -4.38 21.10 29.40
C GLY A 304 -3.67 22.34 29.93
N ASP A 305 -4.15 23.50 29.50
CA ASP A 305 -3.78 24.80 30.01
C ASP A 305 -3.86 24.76 31.54
N GLY A 306 -2.73 24.42 32.17
CA GLY A 306 -2.45 24.70 33.56
C GLY A 306 -2.19 26.19 33.65
N HIS A 307 -3.25 26.99 33.57
CA HIS A 307 -3.20 28.34 34.10
C HIS A 307 -2.80 28.22 35.58
N PRO A 308 -1.67 28.81 36.01
CA PRO A 308 -1.41 28.91 37.42
C PRO A 308 -2.45 29.88 37.98
N VAL A 309 -3.42 29.36 38.71
CA VAL A 309 -4.21 30.16 39.64
C VAL A 309 -3.22 30.66 40.68
N GLY A 310 -2.84 31.93 40.54
CA GLY A 310 -2.04 32.63 41.52
C GLY A 310 -2.71 32.54 42.89
N GLN A 311 -1.96 32.06 43.87
CA GLN A 311 -2.25 32.33 45.28
C GLN A 311 -1.22 33.35 45.77
N HIS A 312 -1.78 34.46 46.24
CA HIS A 312 -1.20 35.59 46.99
C HIS A 312 -0.49 36.69 46.20
#